data_AF-A0AAV8WG35-F1
#
_entry.id   AF-A0AAV8WG35-F1
#
_cell.length_a   1.000
_cell.length_b   1.000
_cell.length_c   1.000
_cell.angle_alpha   90.00
_cell.angle_beta   90.00
_cell.angle_gamma   90.00
#
_symmetry.space_group_name_H-M   'P 1'
#
loop_
_entity.id
_entity.type
_entity.pdbx_description
1 polymer ?
#
loop_
_entity_poly.entity_id
_entity_poly.type
_entity_poly.pdbx_seq_one_letter_code
_entity_poly.pdbx_strand_id
1 'polypeptide(L)'
;MFRKSLQACALLVIIVLVENRVIVPRSTDSSVRGYLTERICWWNEVCKEEFQSQFKCKCPEWSFCRAPGRYYNAFCSMTATGYIWTQPGLRAT
;
A
#
# COMPACT_ATOMS: atom_id res chain seq x y z
N MET A 1 43.98 -19.81 9.85
CA MET A 1 43.17 -18.78 10.52
C MET A 1 42.53 -17.76 9.56
N PHE A 2 43.22 -17.29 8.52
CA PHE A 2 42.71 -16.26 7.59
C PHE A 2 41.39 -16.57 6.87
N ARG A 3 41.15 -17.83 6.45
CA ARG A 3 39.94 -18.23 5.71
C ARG A 3 38.65 -18.11 6.54
N LYS A 4 38.72 -18.33 7.86
CA LYS A 4 37.57 -18.17 8.77
C LYS A 4 37.25 -16.70 9.03
N SER A 5 38.28 -15.85 9.09
CA SER A 5 38.12 -14.40 9.21
C SER A 5 37.47 -13.80 7.96
N LEU A 6 37.90 -14.26 6.77
CA LEU A 6 37.32 -13.82 5.49
C LEU A 6 35.85 -14.23 5.34
N GLN A 7 35.50 -15.46 5.76
CA GLN A 7 34.11 -15.93 5.78
C GLN A 7 33.24 -15.13 6.75
N ALA A 8 33.77 -14.78 7.93
CA ALA A 8 33.04 -13.98 8.91
C ALA A 8 32.72 -12.58 8.37
N CYS A 9 33.67 -11.92 7.69
CA CYS A 9 33.44 -10.63 7.05
C CYS A 9 32.39 -10.72 5.94
N ALA A 10 32.45 -11.75 5.10
CA ALA A 10 31.47 -11.94 4.02
C ALA A 10 30.03 -12.13 4.57
N LEU A 11 29.88 -12.90 5.66
CA LEU A 11 28.60 -13.08 6.35
C LEU A 11 28.08 -11.76 6.95
N LEU A 12 28.95 -10.97 7.56
CA LEU A 12 28.60 -9.65 8.12
C LEU A 12 28.12 -8.68 7.03
N VAL A 13 28.79 -8.66 5.87
CA VAL A 13 28.36 -7.84 4.72
C VAL A 13 26.98 -8.27 4.22
N ILE A 14 26.71 -9.58 4.13
CA ILE A 14 25.40 -10.09 3.71
C ILE A 14 24.30 -9.68 4.70
N ILE A 15 24.55 -9.75 6.01
CA ILE A 15 23.56 -9.35 7.04
C ILE A 15 23.21 -7.86 6.91
N VAL A 16 24.21 -6.99 6.75
CA VAL A 16 24.02 -5.54 6.57
C VAL A 16 23.26 -5.23 5.28
N LEU A 17 23.46 -6.00 4.20
CA LEU A 17 22.72 -5.84 2.95
C LEU A 17 21.23 -6.26 3.05
N VAL A 18 20.87 -7.09 4.03
CA VAL A 18 19.51 -7.62 4.19
C VAL A 18 18.63 -6.73 5.08
N GLU A 19 19.21 -5.90 5.95
CA GLU A 19 18.50 -5.15 7.01
C GLU A 19 17.53 -4.06 6.54
N ASN A 20 17.52 -3.64 5.27
CA ASN A 20 16.67 -2.54 4.82
C ASN A 20 15.34 -2.95 4.18
N ARG A 21 14.96 -4.23 4.21
CA ARG A 21 13.62 -4.67 3.77
C ARG A 21 12.68 -4.71 4.98
N VAL A 22 12.42 -3.56 5.59
CA VAL A 22 11.31 -3.43 6.54
C VAL A 22 10.03 -3.70 5.76
N ILE A 23 9.49 -4.90 5.93
CA ILE A 23 8.19 -5.27 5.41
C ILE A 23 7.17 -4.48 6.23
N VAL A 24 6.83 -3.27 5.78
CA VAL A 24 5.77 -2.48 6.41
C VAL A 24 4.47 -3.27 6.24
N PRO A 25 3.81 -3.69 7.33
CA PRO A 25 2.55 -4.41 7.23
C PRO A 25 1.56 -3.53 6.47
N ARG A 26 0.89 -4.13 5.48
CA ARG A 26 -0.13 -3.47 4.66
C ARG A 26 -1.24 -2.97 5.57
N SER A 27 -1.21 -1.69 5.90
CA SER A 27 -2.21 -1.07 6.77
C SER A 27 -3.50 -0.95 5.97
N THR A 28 -4.37 -1.94 6.15
CA THR A 28 -5.63 -2.08 5.41
C THR A 28 -6.76 -1.56 6.27
N ASP A 29 -7.64 -0.77 5.68
CA ASP A 29 -8.71 -0.07 6.37
C ASP A 29 -10.07 -0.40 5.77
N SER A 30 -11.03 -0.69 6.65
CA SER A 30 -12.41 -1.02 6.31
C SER A 30 -13.42 -0.05 6.93
N SER A 31 -12.97 1.13 7.37
CA SER A 31 -13.81 2.16 7.99
C SER A 31 -14.74 2.83 6.97
N VAL A 32 -14.36 2.85 5.69
CA VAL A 32 -15.11 3.44 4.60
C VAL A 32 -16.01 2.37 3.97
N ARG A 33 -17.34 2.56 4.04
CA ARG A 33 -18.33 1.54 3.63
C ARG A 33 -19.25 1.95 2.48
N GLY A 34 -19.06 3.15 1.92
CA GLY A 34 -19.96 3.69 0.91
C GLY A 34 -19.25 4.51 -0.14
N TYR A 35 -19.97 4.81 -1.21
CA TYR A 35 -19.54 5.66 -2.32
C TYR A 35 -20.46 6.88 -2.39
N LEU A 36 -19.87 8.05 -2.58
CA LEU A 36 -20.58 9.28 -2.96
C LEU A 36 -21.20 9.11 -4.36
N THR A 37 -20.42 8.55 -5.29
CA THR A 37 -20.83 8.28 -6.67
C THR A 37 -20.36 6.89 -7.08
N GLU A 38 -21.26 6.06 -7.61
CA GLU A 38 -20.95 4.68 -8.00
C GLU A 38 -20.24 4.53 -9.36
N ARG A 39 -19.49 5.55 -9.79
CA ARG A 39 -18.72 5.50 -11.04
C ARG A 39 -17.30 4.99 -10.82
N ILE A 40 -16.65 4.55 -11.89
CA ILE A 40 -15.22 4.23 -11.87
C ILE A 40 -14.40 5.55 -11.83
N CYS A 41 -13.30 5.55 -11.08
CA CYS A 41 -12.36 6.67 -11.02
C CYS A 41 -11.60 6.85 -12.34
N TRP A 42 -11.38 8.10 -12.74
CA TRP A 42 -10.49 8.44 -13.85
C TRP A 42 -9.01 8.29 -13.46
N TRP A 43 -8.12 8.43 -14.45
CA TRP A 43 -6.69 8.44 -14.22
C TRP A 43 -6.29 9.59 -13.28
N ASN A 44 -5.50 9.29 -12.25
CA ASN A 44 -5.08 10.22 -11.20
C ASN A 44 -6.22 10.88 -10.41
N GLU A 45 -7.45 10.36 -10.51
CA GLU A 45 -8.54 10.85 -9.68
C GLU A 45 -8.40 10.36 -8.23
N VAL A 46 -8.74 11.23 -7.29
CA VAL A 46 -8.79 10.90 -5.87
C VAL A 46 -9.98 9.98 -5.60
N CYS A 47 -9.71 8.73 -5.21
CA CYS A 47 -10.73 7.76 -4.84
C CYS A 47 -11.29 8.02 -3.43
N LYS A 48 -10.48 8.59 -2.52
CA LYS A 48 -10.88 8.95 -1.16
C LYS A 48 -10.07 10.12 -0.64
N GLU A 49 -10.75 11.15 -0.14
CA GLU A 49 -10.10 12.32 0.46
C GLU A 49 -9.70 12.07 1.91
N GLU A 50 -8.80 12.88 2.43
CA GLU A 50 -8.50 12.92 3.85
C GLU A 50 -9.77 13.13 4.69
N PHE A 51 -9.86 12.42 5.83
CA PHE A 51 -10.98 12.47 6.79
C PHE A 51 -12.39 12.11 6.28
N GLN A 52 -12.59 11.88 4.98
CA GLN A 52 -13.88 11.44 4.45
C GLN A 52 -14.16 9.98 4.79
N SER A 53 -15.42 9.71 5.13
CA SER A 53 -15.95 8.38 5.47
C SER A 53 -16.58 7.65 4.27
N GLN A 54 -16.50 8.24 3.08
CA GLN A 54 -17.03 7.71 1.82
C GLN A 54 -15.99 7.82 0.70
N PHE A 55 -16.02 6.87 -0.24
CA PHE A 55 -15.24 6.94 -1.48
C PHE A 55 -15.91 7.88 -2.49
N LYS A 56 -15.13 8.61 -3.29
CA LYS A 56 -15.68 9.45 -4.37
C LYS A 56 -16.11 8.62 -5.57
N CYS A 57 -15.37 7.55 -5.83
CA CYS A 57 -15.55 6.65 -6.96
C CYS A 57 -14.97 5.26 -6.64
N LYS A 58 -15.37 4.26 -7.43
CA LYS A 58 -14.85 2.89 -7.39
C LYS A 58 -13.53 2.82 -8.15
N CYS A 59 -12.49 2.24 -7.56
CA CYS A 59 -11.32 1.90 -8.35
C CYS A 59 -11.64 0.72 -9.27
N PRO A 60 -11.04 0.65 -10.48
CA PRO A 60 -11.19 -0.52 -11.33
C PRO A 60 -10.60 -1.77 -10.66
N GLU A 61 -11.09 -2.96 -11.04
CA GLU A 61 -10.79 -4.25 -10.39
C GLU A 61 -9.30 -4.59 -10.30
N TRP A 62 -8.49 -4.07 -11.21
CA TRP A 62 -7.05 -4.28 -11.23
C TRP A 62 -6.29 -3.36 -10.28
N SER A 63 -6.92 -2.36 -9.66
CA SER A 63 -6.26 -1.38 -8.79
C SER A 63 -6.92 -1.28 -7.42
N PHE A 64 -6.25 -0.58 -6.50
CA PHE A 64 -6.74 -0.37 -5.15
C PHE A 64 -6.69 1.11 -4.81
N CYS A 65 -7.58 1.56 -3.92
CA CYS A 65 -7.54 2.91 -3.37
C CYS A 65 -6.44 3.01 -2.30
N ARG A 66 -5.35 3.72 -2.60
CA ARG A 66 -4.13 3.75 -1.77
C ARG A 66 -3.60 5.15 -1.53
N ALA A 67 -2.97 5.35 -0.37
CA ALA A 67 -2.23 6.57 -0.03
C ALA A 67 -0.94 6.25 0.75
N PRO A 68 0.04 7.16 0.80
CA PRO A 68 1.26 7.00 1.62
C PRO A 68 0.96 6.81 3.12
N GLY A 69 -0.19 7.29 3.60
CA GLY A 69 -0.63 7.14 4.99
C GLY A 69 -2.12 7.46 5.19
N ARG A 70 -2.63 7.28 6.41
CA ARG A 70 -4.06 7.45 6.74
C ARG A 70 -4.60 8.88 6.53
N TYR A 71 -3.74 9.88 6.73
CA TYR A 71 -4.07 11.31 6.68
C TYR A 71 -3.71 11.96 5.33
N TYR A 72 -3.77 11.18 4.25
CA TYR A 72 -3.49 11.66 2.90
C TYR A 72 -4.65 11.29 1.97
N ASN A 73 -4.74 12.03 0.87
CA ASN A 73 -5.61 11.68 -0.24
C ASN A 73 -5.15 10.36 -0.88
N ALA A 74 -6.13 9.54 -1.22
CA ALA A 74 -5.93 8.23 -1.80
C ALA A 74 -6.27 8.24 -3.28
N PHE A 75 -5.52 7.46 -4.04
CA PHE A 75 -5.63 7.33 -5.49
C PHE A 75 -5.69 5.85 -5.89
N CYS A 76 -6.29 5.56 -7.04
CA CYS A 76 -6.29 4.20 -7.57
C CYS A 76 -4.88 3.84 -8.10
N SER A 77 -4.23 2.85 -7.47
CA SER A 77 -2.89 2.42 -7.86
C SER A 77 -2.66 0.92 -7.63
N MET A 78 -1.87 0.31 -8.51
CA MET A 78 -1.43 -1.09 -8.41
C MET A 78 -0.11 -1.26 -7.66
N THR A 79 0.79 -0.29 -7.77
CA THR A 79 2.19 -0.41 -7.38
C THR A 79 2.57 0.45 -6.18
N ALA A 80 1.75 1.45 -5.83
CA ALA A 80 2.03 2.31 -4.68
C ALA A 80 1.98 1.50 -3.37
N THR A 81 2.96 1.75 -2.50
CA THR A 81 3.01 1.26 -1.12
C THR A 81 2.27 2.23 -0.20
N GLY A 82 1.82 1.73 0.96
CA GLY A 82 1.18 2.55 1.98
C GLY A 82 -0.15 1.98 2.48
N TYR A 83 -1.03 2.88 2.89
CA TYR A 83 -2.34 2.61 3.44
C TYR A 83 -3.34 2.26 2.33
N ILE A 84 -4.13 1.22 2.52
CA ILE A 84 -5.10 0.75 1.52
C ILE A 84 -6.49 0.72 2.13
N TRP A 85 -7.45 1.32 1.44
CA TRP A 85 -8.85 1.21 1.84
C TRP A 85 -9.53 0.09 1.06
N THR A 86 -10.21 -0.78 1.80
CA THR A 86 -10.98 -1.90 1.24
C THR A 86 -12.29 -1.35 0.68
N GLN A 87 -12.47 -1.52 -0.62
CA GLN A 87 -13.65 -1.02 -1.33
C GLN A 87 -14.77 -2.06 -1.32
N PRO A 88 -15.98 -1.73 -0.81
CA PRO A 88 -17.09 -2.67 -0.77
C PRO A 88 -17.57 -2.97 -2.20
N GLY A 89 -17.85 -4.24 -2.48
CA GLY A 89 -18.28 -4.72 -3.81
C GLY A 89 -17.12 -5.05 -4.77
N LEU A 90 -15.88 -4.69 -4.44
CA LEU A 90 -14.71 -5.26 -5.10
C LEU A 90 -14.45 -6.64 -4.46
N ARG A 91 -14.38 -7.71 -5.25
CA ARG A 91 -14.18 -9.07 -4.71
C ARG A 91 -12.93 -9.08 -3.84
N ALA A 92 -13.13 -9.31 -2.54
CA ALA A 92 -12.09 -9.79 -1.64
C ALA A 92 -11.72 -11.20 -2.09
N THR A 93 -10.70 -11.30 -2.94
CA THR A 93 -9.92 -12.54 -3.08
C THR A 93 -8.83 -12.57 -2.04
#